data_AF-A0A0G0BKL7-F1
#
_entry.id   AF-A0A0G0BKL7-F1
#
_cell.length_a   1.000
_cell.length_b   1.000
_cell.length_c   1.000
_cell.angle_alpha   90.00
_cell.angle_beta   90.00
_cell.angle_gamma   90.00
#
_symmetry.space_group_name_H-M   'P 1'
#
loop_
_entity.id
_entity.type
_entity.pdbx_description
1 polymer ?
#
loop_
_entity_poly.entity_id
_entity_poly.type
_entity_poly.pdbx_seq_one_letter_code
_entity_poly.pdbx_strand_id
1 'polypeptide(L)'
;MSKTQSDIGLKIKEVRENLEWPQQKIADAVGLDAKSISSYERGRNNPPLYVIKKIAEMTNIPLSYFVDEPKKEILTVNERITKIETEITNIKNALVKRKTQRISAQKI
;
A
#
# COMPACT_ATOMS: atom_id res chain seq x y z
N MET A 1 14.85 -1.64 14.07
CA MET A 1 14.98 -2.50 12.87
C MET A 1 14.34 -1.77 11.70
N SER A 2 15.10 -1.62 10.61
CA SER A 2 14.89 -0.67 9.51
C SER A 2 13.65 -0.97 8.65
N LYS A 3 12.68 -0.03 8.64
CA LYS A 3 11.43 -0.05 7.85
C LYS A 3 11.66 0.45 6.40
N THR A 4 12.34 -0.36 5.59
CA THR A 4 12.50 -0.10 4.14
C THR A 4 12.36 -1.36 3.29
N GLN A 5 12.06 -2.50 3.92
CA GLN A 5 12.01 -3.80 3.26
C GLN A 5 10.58 -4.09 2.79
N SER A 6 10.45 -4.41 1.50
CA SER A 6 9.33 -5.14 0.88
C SER A 6 8.11 -4.35 0.38
N ASP A 7 8.29 -3.43 -0.57
CA ASP A 7 7.17 -3.03 -1.44
C ASP A 7 7.33 -3.55 -2.88
N ILE A 8 8.55 -3.48 -3.43
CA ILE A 8 8.84 -3.94 -4.81
C ILE A 8 8.50 -5.43 -5.00
N GLY A 9 8.88 -6.28 -4.04
CA GLY A 9 8.57 -7.71 -4.09
C GLY A 9 7.08 -8.01 -4.09
N LEU A 10 6.30 -7.26 -3.31
CA LEU A 10 4.84 -7.38 -3.25
C LEU A 10 4.20 -6.94 -4.57
N LYS A 11 4.66 -5.83 -5.15
CA LYS A 11 4.21 -5.36 -6.47
C LYS A 11 4.52 -6.36 -7.59
N ILE A 12 5.68 -7.00 -7.56
CA ILE A 12 6.02 -8.09 -8.51
C ILE A 12 5.02 -9.24 -8.36
N LYS A 13 4.74 -9.65 -7.11
CA LYS A 13 3.77 -10.71 -6.83
C LYS A 13 2.37 -10.35 -7.32
N GLU A 14 1.90 -9.14 -7.02
CA GLU A 14 0.59 -8.62 -7.42
C GLU A 14 0.41 -8.66 -8.93
N VAL A 15 1.35 -8.09 -9.69
CA VAL A 15 1.31 -8.11 -11.16
C VAL A 15 1.33 -9.54 -11.69
N ARG A 16 2.19 -10.40 -11.13
CA ARG A 16 2.28 -11.81 -11.54
C ARG A 16 0.94 -12.54 -11.34
N GLU A 17 0.29 -12.36 -10.19
CA GLU A 17 -0.97 -13.03 -9.86
C GLU A 17 -2.14 -12.49 -10.67
N ASN A 18 -2.19 -11.19 -10.94
CA ASN A 18 -3.20 -10.58 -11.82
C ASN A 18 -3.09 -11.08 -13.28
N LEU A 19 -1.89 -11.46 -13.71
CA LEU A 19 -1.64 -12.06 -15.03
C LEU A 19 -1.76 -13.60 -15.00
N GLU A 20 -2.07 -14.20 -13.86
CA GLU A 20 -2.14 -15.65 -13.64
C GLU A 20 -0.83 -16.39 -14.01
N TRP A 21 0.32 -15.74 -13.80
CA TRP A 21 1.62 -16.31 -14.15
C TRP A 21 2.24 -17.12 -13.01
N PRO A 22 2.88 -18.26 -13.30
CA PRO A 22 3.71 -18.95 -12.32
C PRO A 22 5.03 -18.19 -12.10
N GLN A 23 5.64 -18.33 -10.92
CA GLN A 23 6.95 -17.72 -10.61
C GLN A 23 8.03 -18.12 -11.63
N GLN A 24 7.97 -19.35 -12.15
CA GLN A 24 8.89 -19.86 -13.15
C GLN A 24 8.90 -19.00 -14.43
N LYS A 25 7.75 -18.46 -14.85
CA LYS A 25 7.65 -17.65 -16.06
C LYS A 25 8.46 -16.35 -15.96
N ILE A 26 8.44 -15.70 -14.78
CA ILE A 26 9.29 -14.53 -14.54
C ILE A 26 10.76 -14.96 -14.48
N ALA A 27 11.04 -16.07 -13.79
CA ALA A 27 12.39 -16.60 -13.62
C ALA A 27 13.09 -16.87 -14.97
N ASP A 28 12.38 -17.52 -15.90
CA ASP A 28 12.89 -17.82 -17.25
C ASP A 28 13.22 -16.54 -18.03
N ALA A 29 12.38 -15.51 -17.95
CA ALA A 29 12.59 -14.24 -18.66
C ALA A 29 13.81 -13.46 -18.13
N VAL A 30 14.11 -13.58 -16.84
CA VAL A 30 15.23 -12.87 -16.20
C VAL A 30 16.49 -13.72 -16.08
N GLY A 31 16.44 -15.01 -16.42
CA GLY A 31 17.57 -15.94 -16.33
C GLY A 31 17.90 -16.35 -14.89
N LEU A 32 16.89 -16.46 -14.03
CA LEU A 32 17.02 -16.86 -12.62
C LEU A 32 16.21 -18.12 -12.33
N ASP A 33 16.33 -18.64 -11.10
CA ASP A 33 15.46 -19.71 -10.61
C ASP A 33 14.16 -19.18 -9.99
N ALA A 34 13.11 -20.01 -9.95
CA ALA A 34 11.84 -19.64 -9.31
C ALA A 34 12.01 -19.34 -7.81
N LYS A 35 13.04 -19.92 -7.17
CA LYS A 35 13.38 -19.68 -5.76
C LYS A 35 13.83 -18.22 -5.53
N SER A 36 14.52 -17.61 -6.48
CA SER A 36 14.93 -16.21 -6.47
C SER A 36 13.71 -15.31 -6.55
N ILE A 37 12.79 -15.60 -7.48
CA ILE A 37 11.51 -14.87 -7.59
C ILE A 37 10.70 -14.99 -6.30
N SER A 38 10.56 -16.20 -5.74
CA SER A 38 9.93 -16.42 -4.43
C SER A 38 10.62 -15.65 -3.31
N SER A 39 11.95 -15.48 -3.36
CA SER A 39 12.72 -14.72 -2.39
C SER A 39 12.42 -13.22 -2.48
N TYR A 40 12.30 -12.70 -3.70
CA TYR A 40 11.91 -11.31 -3.97
C TYR A 40 10.48 -11.04 -3.52
N GLU A 41 9.52 -11.89 -3.92
CA GLU A 41 8.09 -11.73 -3.59
C GLU A 41 7.79 -11.77 -2.09
N ARG A 42 8.65 -12.42 -1.30
CA ARG A 42 8.55 -12.46 0.17
C ARG A 42 9.43 -11.45 0.88
N GLY A 43 10.08 -10.54 0.14
CA GLY A 43 10.92 -9.49 0.71
C GLY A 43 12.20 -9.99 1.39
N ARG A 44 12.61 -11.25 1.15
CA ARG A 44 13.85 -11.80 1.74
C ARG A 44 15.09 -11.22 1.07
N ASN A 45 15.03 -11.04 -0.25
CA ASN A 45 16.06 -10.39 -1.06
C ASN A 45 15.42 -9.27 -1.89
N ASN A 46 16.21 -8.28 -2.28
CA ASN A 46 15.76 -7.27 -3.25
C ASN A 46 16.17 -7.68 -4.67
N PRO A 47 15.26 -7.53 -5.66
CA PRO A 47 15.61 -7.72 -7.05
C PRO A 47 16.55 -6.59 -7.50
N PRO A 48 17.63 -6.89 -8.25
CA PRO A 48 18.46 -5.86 -8.85
C PRO A 48 17.70 -5.10 -9.94
N LEU A 49 18.09 -3.85 -10.22
CA LEU A 49 17.34 -2.99 -11.16
C LEU A 49 17.11 -3.61 -12.54
N TYR A 50 18.07 -4.39 -13.06
CA TYR A 50 17.91 -5.04 -14.37
C TYR A 50 16.77 -6.09 -14.36
N VAL A 51 16.55 -6.78 -13.23
CA VAL A 51 15.43 -7.73 -13.06
C VAL A 51 14.12 -6.96 -13.08
N ILE A 52 14.04 -5.84 -12.34
CA ILE A 52 12.84 -5.00 -12.29
C ILE A 52 12.50 -4.45 -13.68
N LYS A 53 13.50 -3.99 -14.44
CA LYS A 53 13.32 -3.52 -15.83
C LYS A 53 12.75 -4.61 -16.74
N LYS A 54 13.33 -5.81 -16.71
CA LYS A 54 12.82 -6.94 -17.50
C LYS A 54 11.40 -7.33 -17.11
N ILE A 55 11.08 -7.31 -15.82
CA ILE A 55 9.72 -7.57 -15.33
C ILE A 55 8.75 -6.51 -15.85
N ALA A 56 9.12 -5.23 -15.79
CA ALA A 56 8.32 -4.12 -16.34
C ALA A 56 8.06 -4.30 -17.84
N GLU A 57 9.09 -4.62 -18.61
CA GLU A 57 8.98 -4.89 -20.05
C GLU A 57 8.07 -6.07 -20.36
N MET A 58 8.28 -7.23 -19.71
CA MET A 58 7.50 -8.43 -20.02
C MET A 58 6.04 -8.33 -19.56
N THR A 59 5.76 -7.59 -18.47
CA THR A 59 4.40 -7.40 -17.93
C THR A 59 3.67 -6.23 -18.58
N ASN A 60 4.36 -5.42 -19.38
CA ASN A 60 3.87 -4.15 -19.93
C ASN A 60 3.36 -3.18 -18.83
N ILE A 61 3.96 -3.24 -17.65
CA ILE A 61 3.69 -2.34 -16.52
C ILE A 61 4.84 -1.32 -16.45
N PRO A 62 4.56 -0.03 -16.30
CA PRO A 62 5.59 0.99 -16.20
C PRO A 62 6.61 0.70 -15.08
N LEU A 63 7.89 0.90 -15.35
CA LEU A 63 8.95 0.71 -14.35
C LEU A 63 8.68 1.49 -13.05
N SER A 64 8.11 2.70 -13.19
CA SER A 64 7.71 3.58 -12.07
C SER A 64 6.79 2.86 -11.08
N TYR A 65 5.85 2.04 -11.54
CA TYR A 65 4.97 1.29 -10.63
C TYR A 65 5.77 0.45 -9.63
N PHE A 66 6.84 -0.23 -10.08
CA PHE A 66 7.66 -1.09 -9.23
C PHE A 66 8.62 -0.31 -8.32
N VAL A 67 9.14 0.83 -8.78
CA VAL A 67 10.18 1.58 -8.07
C VAL A 67 9.66 2.76 -7.26
N ASP A 68 8.46 3.26 -7.57
CA ASP A 68 7.85 4.37 -6.84
C ASP A 68 7.55 3.91 -5.43
N GLU A 69 8.16 4.58 -4.45
CA GLU A 69 7.69 4.44 -3.08
C GLU A 69 6.26 5.00 -3.03
N PRO A 70 5.32 4.32 -2.35
CA PRO A 70 4.04 4.93 -2.02
C PRO A 70 4.41 6.22 -1.31
N LYS A 71 4.06 7.36 -1.92
CA LYS A 71 4.23 8.65 -1.27
C LYS A 71 3.57 8.47 0.08
N LYS A 72 4.36 8.50 1.17
CA LYS A 72 3.77 8.82 2.46
C LYS A 72 3.00 10.09 2.17
N GLU A 73 1.68 10.07 2.32
CA GLU A 73 0.92 11.31 2.41
C GLU A 73 1.51 12.04 3.61
N ILE A 74 2.49 12.88 3.35
CA ILE A 74 2.96 13.86 4.30
C ILE A 74 1.88 14.92 4.26
N LEU A 75 0.85 14.72 5.06
CA LEU A 75 -0.14 15.74 5.31
C LEU A 75 0.60 16.96 5.86
N THR A 76 0.40 18.10 5.22
CA THR A 76 0.83 19.38 5.75
C THR A 76 0.22 19.58 7.14
N VAL A 77 0.85 20.42 7.95
CA VAL A 77 0.30 20.77 9.28
C VAL A 77 -1.15 21.26 9.16
N ASN A 78 -1.47 22.03 8.12
CA ASN A 78 -2.80 22.55 7.88
C ASN A 78 -3.82 21.44 7.57
N GLU A 79 -3.49 20.49 6.69
CA GLU A 79 -4.39 19.36 6.38
C GLU A 79 -4.66 18.48 7.61
N ARG A 80 -3.66 18.32 8.48
CA ARG A 80 -3.82 17.61 9.76
C ARG A 80 -4.74 18.39 10.70
N ILE A 81 -4.57 19.70 10.80
CA ILE A 81 -5.44 20.58 11.59
C ILE A 81 -6.89 20.47 11.09
N THR A 82 -7.14 20.58 9.78
CA THR A 82 -8.49 20.48 9.20
C THR A 82 -9.16 19.14 9.51
N LYS A 83 -8.42 18.02 9.43
CA LYS A 83 -8.94 16.70 9.81
C LYS A 83 -9.35 16.67 11.29
N ILE A 84 -8.49 17.17 12.17
CA ILE A 84 -8.77 17.25 13.61
C ILE A 84 -9.99 18.13 13.91
N GLU A 85 -10.10 19.30 13.28
CA GLU A 85 -11.24 20.20 13.42
C GLU A 85 -12.56 19.54 12.99
N THR A 86 -12.52 18.78 11.90
CA THR A 86 -13.67 18.02 11.41
C THR A 86 -14.11 16.95 12.41
N GLU A 87 -13.16 16.17 12.94
CA GLU A 87 -13.44 15.15 13.95
C GLU A 87 -14.00 15.75 15.24
N ILE A 88 -13.40 16.85 15.74
CA ILE A 88 -13.90 17.58 16.92
C ILE A 88 -15.34 18.06 16.69
N THR A 89 -15.64 18.59 15.51
CA THR A 89 -16.98 19.07 15.16
C THR A 89 -18.00 17.93 15.17
N ASN A 90 -17.65 16.78 14.58
CA ASN A 90 -18.49 15.59 14.58
C ASN A 90 -18.75 15.08 16.01
N ILE A 91 -17.73 15.07 16.86
CA ILE A 91 -17.86 14.68 18.27
C ILE A 91 -18.79 15.65 19.01
N LYS A 92 -18.59 16.97 18.85
CA LYS A 92 -19.47 17.99 19.46
C LYS A 92 -20.93 17.78 19.07
N ASN A 93 -21.20 17.58 17.77
CA ASN A 93 -22.55 17.34 17.28
C ASN A 93 -23.16 16.07 17.87
N ALA A 94 -22.38 14.99 17.96
CA ALA A 94 -22.83 13.74 18.58
C ALA A 94 -23.15 13.90 20.07
N LEU A 95 -22.35 14.69 20.80
CA LEU A 95 -22.59 14.99 22.22
C LEU A 95 -23.85 15.82 22.44
N VAL A 96 -24.09 16.84 21.61
CA VAL A 96 -25.32 17.65 21.65
C VAL A 96 -26.53 16.76 21.39
N LYS A 97 -26.48 15.93 20.33
CA LYS A 97 -27.56 15.00 20.00
C LYS A 97 -27.89 14.06 21.18
N ARG A 98 -26.87 13.49 21.82
CA ARG A 98 -27.04 12.63 23.01
C ARG A 98 -27.66 13.36 24.20
N LYS A 99 -27.27 14.61 24.45
CA LYS A 99 -27.83 15.42 25.55
C LYS A 99 -29.31 15.71 25.31
N THR A 100 -29.68 16.09 24.09
CA THR A 100 -31.07 16.35 23.71
C THR A 100 -31.93 15.09 23.85
N GLN A 101 -31.44 13.93 23.40
CA GLN A 101 -32.14 12.64 23.52
C GLN A 101 -32.36 12.20 24.98
N ARG A 102 -31.43 12.50 25.89
CA ARG A 102 -31.59 12.19 27.33
C ARG A 102 -32.64 13.08 28.00
N ILE A 103 -32.66 14.38 27.68
CA ILE A 103 -33.64 15.32 28.25
C ILE A 103 -35.07 14.95 27.81
N SER A 104 -35.25 14.51 26.55
CA SER A 104 -36.55 14.01 26.08
C SER A 104 -36.98 12.70 26.74
N ALA A 105 -36.05 11.84 27.15
CA ALA A 105 -36.34 10.56 27.79
C ALA A 105 -36.66 10.67 29.30
N GLN A 106 -36.32 11.80 29.95
CA GLN A 106 -36.57 12.06 31.38
C GLN A 106 -37.83 12.88 31.64
N LYS A 107 -38.56 13.29 30.59
CA LYS A 107 -39.80 14.10 30.66
C LYS A 107 -41.09 13.27 30.55
N ILE A 108 -41.01 11.95 30.72
CA ILE A 108 -42.12 10.99 30.77
C ILE A 108 -42.15 10.40 32.17
#